data_AF-X1LWU8-F1
#
_entry.id   AF-X1LWU8-F1
#
_cell.length_a   1.000
_cell.length_b   1.000
_cell.length_c   1.000
_cell.angle_alpha   90.00
_cell.angle_beta   90.00
_cell.angle_gamma   90.00
#
_symmetry.space_group_name_H-M   'P 1'
#
loop_
_entity.id
_entity.type
_entity.pdbx_description
1 polymer ?
#
loop_
_entity_poly.entity_id
_entity_poly.type
_entity_poly.pdbx_seq_one_letter_code
_entity_poly.pdbx_strand_id
1 'polypeptide(L)'
;MTSEPTIEITAKKQRRKEYGIYYTPKFVTTYIVKETVVRFLQERNHGEIRNIKILDPACGSGSFLIRAYDELLSYHAYQQGKSVSELDQRERLPILTNNIFGVDLDMQAVEIARLNLLLRTLARRETLPSLADNIRQGNS
;
A
#
# COMPACT_ATOMS: atom_id res chain seq x y z
N MET A 1 28.42 -1.60 43.15
CA MET A 1 28.75 -1.29 41.75
C MET A 1 27.88 -2.15 40.86
N THR A 2 26.72 -1.63 40.46
CA THR A 2 25.79 -2.30 39.54
C THR A 2 26.18 -1.91 38.12
N SER A 3 26.65 -2.87 37.32
CA SER A 3 26.90 -2.68 35.90
C SER A 3 25.57 -2.47 35.17
N GLU A 4 25.41 -1.33 34.51
CA GLU A 4 24.28 -1.09 33.63
C GLU A 4 24.34 -2.05 32.42
N PRO A 5 23.22 -2.65 31.99
CA PRO A 5 23.21 -3.47 30.80
C PRO A 5 23.41 -2.58 29.56
N THR A 6 24.52 -2.78 28.87
CA THR A 6 24.80 -2.12 27.59
C THR A 6 23.94 -2.78 26.51
N ILE A 7 22.95 -2.06 25.97
CA ILE A 7 22.14 -2.55 24.85
C ILE A 7 22.93 -2.33 23.55
N GLU A 8 23.38 -3.41 22.94
CA GLU A 8 24.10 -3.40 21.67
C GLU A 8 23.17 -3.06 20.49
N ILE A 9 23.36 -1.88 19.91
CA ILE A 9 22.56 -1.33 18.80
C ILE A 9 22.85 -2.04 17.45
N THR A 10 23.90 -2.87 17.41
CA THR A 10 24.47 -3.47 16.18
C THR A 10 23.58 -4.55 15.55
N ALA A 11 22.88 -5.35 16.36
CA ALA A 11 22.08 -6.49 15.89
C ALA A 11 20.91 -6.08 14.95
N LYS A 12 20.35 -4.89 15.13
CA LYS A 12 19.17 -4.44 14.36
C LYS A 12 19.48 -4.14 12.89
N LYS A 13 20.72 -3.74 12.58
CA LYS A 13 21.15 -3.35 11.22
C LYS A 13 21.52 -4.55 10.37
N GLN A 14 22.11 -5.60 10.98
CA GLN A 14 22.42 -6.88 10.32
C GLN A 14 21.13 -7.62 9.92
N ARG A 15 20.16 -7.73 10.83
CA ARG A 15 18.86 -8.37 10.52
C ARG A 15 18.14 -7.72 9.34
N ARG A 16 18.13 -6.39 9.22
CA ARG A 16 17.50 -5.72 8.05
C ARG A 16 18.14 -6.12 6.72
N LYS A 17 19.45 -6.38 6.69
CA LYS A 17 20.13 -6.80 5.47
C LYS A 17 19.91 -8.28 5.17
N GLU A 18 19.94 -9.14 6.19
CA GLU A 18 19.71 -10.58 6.06
C GLU A 18 18.29 -10.91 5.60
N TYR A 19 17.29 -10.18 6.10
CA TYR A 19 15.89 -10.33 5.70
C TYR A 19 15.48 -9.46 4.50
N GLY A 20 16.42 -8.77 3.84
CA GLY A 20 16.12 -7.96 2.65
C GLY A 20 15.23 -6.73 2.89
N ILE A 21 15.14 -6.24 4.13
CA ILE A 21 14.24 -5.15 4.54
C ILE A 21 14.83 -3.78 4.17
N TYR A 22 14.64 -3.40 2.91
CA TYR A 22 14.97 -2.10 2.35
C TYR A 22 13.70 -1.32 2.01
N TYR A 23 13.60 -0.09 2.52
CA TYR A 23 12.48 0.78 2.17
C TYR A 23 12.79 1.48 0.85
N THR A 24 11.88 1.33 -0.10
CA THR A 24 11.94 2.06 -1.37
C THR A 24 11.82 3.56 -1.09
N PRO A 25 12.80 4.38 -1.50
CA PRO A 25 12.68 5.83 -1.38
C PRO A 25 11.44 6.36 -2.09
N LYS A 26 10.75 7.33 -1.50
CA LYS A 26 9.48 7.87 -2.01
C LYS A 26 9.56 8.30 -3.48
N PHE A 27 10.68 8.86 -3.92
CA PHE A 27 10.85 9.31 -5.31
C PHE A 27 10.84 8.13 -6.30
N VAL A 28 11.40 6.97 -5.92
CA VAL A 28 11.40 5.75 -6.75
C VAL A 28 9.98 5.20 -6.86
N THR A 29 9.29 5.06 -5.73
CA THR A 29 7.88 4.62 -5.71
C THR A 29 7.00 5.54 -6.55
N THR A 30 7.18 6.85 -6.40
CA THR A 30 6.45 7.88 -7.16
C THR A 30 6.68 7.74 -8.64
N TYR A 31 7.95 7.63 -9.06
CA TYR A 31 8.32 7.52 -10.46
C TYR A 31 7.73 6.25 -11.09
N ILE A 32 7.93 5.10 -10.46
CA ILE A 32 7.45 3.82 -11.00
C ILE A 32 5.93 3.80 -11.11
N VAL A 33 5.18 4.24 -10.09
CA VAL A 33 3.72 4.26 -10.17
C VAL A 33 3.22 5.25 -11.22
N LYS A 34 3.90 6.38 -11.40
CA LYS A 34 3.56 7.35 -12.45
C LYS A 34 3.73 6.74 -13.85
N GLU A 35 4.88 6.11 -14.12
CA GLU A 35 5.18 5.54 -15.42
C GLU A 35 4.39 4.25 -15.71
N THR A 36 3.74 3.66 -14.71
CA THR A 36 2.94 2.44 -14.85
C THR A 36 1.44 2.72 -14.69
N VAL A 37 0.96 2.87 -13.47
CA VAL A 37 -0.46 3.01 -13.12
C VAL A 37 -1.06 4.27 -13.72
N VAL A 38 -0.43 5.44 -13.52
CA VAL A 38 -0.98 6.71 -14.02
C VAL A 38 -1.02 6.71 -15.55
N ARG A 39 0.08 6.29 -16.18
CA ARG A 39 0.15 6.14 -17.64
C ARG A 39 -0.92 5.20 -18.19
N PHE A 40 -1.10 4.04 -17.56
CA PHE A 40 -2.16 3.08 -17.93
C PHE A 40 -3.56 3.69 -17.84
N LEU A 41 -3.85 4.44 -16.78
CA LEU A 41 -5.15 5.12 -16.60
C LEU A 41 -5.39 6.21 -17.65
N GLN A 42 -4.34 6.85 -18.17
CA GLN A 42 -4.44 7.90 -19.19
C GLN A 42 -4.59 7.36 -20.61
N GLU A 43 -3.93 6.23 -20.93
CA GLU A 43 -3.88 5.68 -22.30
C GLU A 43 -5.20 5.02 -22.74
N ARG A 44 -6.11 4.76 -21.81
CA ARG A 44 -7.37 4.05 -22.08
C ARG A 44 -8.50 4.77 -21.39
N ASN A 45 -9.61 4.96 -22.11
CA ASN A 45 -10.87 5.43 -21.55
C ASN A 45 -11.53 4.26 -20.77
N HIS A 46 -10.87 3.80 -19.71
CA HIS A 46 -11.33 2.69 -18.87
C HIS A 46 -12.61 3.13 -18.16
N GLY A 47 -13.76 2.76 -18.73
CA GLY A 47 -15.09 3.11 -18.24
C GLY A 47 -15.36 2.67 -16.81
N GLU A 48 -14.60 1.70 -16.28
CA GLU A 48 -14.70 1.28 -14.88
C GLU A 48 -13.33 0.96 -14.28
N ILE A 49 -12.82 1.90 -13.48
CA ILE A 49 -11.63 1.70 -12.65
C ILE A 49 -11.72 0.43 -11.79
N ARG A 50 -12.93 0.01 -11.41
CA ARG A 50 -13.20 -1.16 -10.53
C ARG A 50 -12.70 -2.49 -11.08
N ASN A 51 -12.44 -2.60 -12.38
CA ASN A 51 -11.96 -3.83 -13.02
C ASN A 51 -10.42 -3.93 -13.06
N ILE A 52 -9.70 -2.89 -12.65
CA ILE A 52 -8.23 -2.86 -12.65
C ILE A 52 -7.72 -3.60 -11.41
N LYS A 53 -6.77 -4.52 -11.57
CA LYS A 53 -6.10 -5.19 -10.44
C LYS A 53 -4.62 -4.86 -10.45
N ILE A 54 -4.12 -4.35 -9.33
CA ILE A 54 -2.72 -4.01 -9.11
C ILE A 54 -2.18 -5.00 -8.08
N LEU A 55 -1.12 -5.70 -8.44
CA LEU A 55 -0.45 -6.68 -7.60
C LEU A 55 1.00 -6.27 -7.36
N ASP A 56 1.43 -6.30 -6.10
CA ASP A 56 2.83 -6.24 -5.70
C ASP A 56 3.23 -7.57 -5.02
N PRO A 57 4.02 -8.44 -5.67
CA PRO A 57 4.32 -9.79 -5.18
C PRO A 57 5.39 -9.84 -4.08
N ALA A 58 6.00 -8.70 -3.73
CA ALA A 58 6.95 -8.56 -2.62
C ALA A 58 6.70 -7.21 -1.93
N CYS A 59 5.48 -7.04 -1.42
CA CYS A 59 4.95 -5.71 -1.13
C CYS A 59 5.63 -5.01 0.05
N GLY A 60 6.37 -5.75 0.87
CA GLY A 60 6.97 -5.25 2.11
C GLY A 60 5.92 -4.55 2.95
N SER A 61 6.22 -3.33 3.38
CA SER A 61 5.30 -2.47 4.14
C SER A 61 4.20 -1.80 3.30
N GLY A 62 4.07 -2.14 2.00
CA GLY A 62 3.01 -1.68 1.10
C GLY A 62 3.28 -0.35 0.39
N SER A 63 4.53 0.11 0.28
CA SER A 63 4.82 1.46 -0.24
C SER A 63 4.30 1.72 -1.66
N PHE A 64 4.48 0.76 -2.58
CA PHE A 64 3.93 0.83 -3.94
C PHE A 64 2.41 0.75 -3.95
N LEU A 65 1.83 -0.16 -3.16
CA LEU A 65 0.38 -0.34 -3.06
C LEU A 65 -0.33 0.91 -2.55
N ILE A 66 0.22 1.58 -1.54
CA ILE A 66 -0.32 2.84 -1.02
C ILE A 66 -0.29 3.91 -2.10
N ARG A 67 0.84 4.03 -2.82
CA ARG A 67 0.95 5.03 -3.88
C ARG A 67 0.02 4.73 -5.06
N ALA A 68 -0.10 3.47 -5.46
CA ALA A 68 -1.03 3.06 -6.50
C ALA A 68 -2.49 3.34 -6.11
N TYR A 69 -2.85 3.05 -4.85
CA TYR A 69 -4.17 3.37 -4.30
C TYR A 69 -4.47 4.87 -4.35
N ASP A 70 -3.50 5.73 -4.01
CA ASP A 70 -3.66 7.18 -4.11
C ASP A 70 -3.99 7.63 -5.53
N GLU A 71 -3.30 7.09 -6.54
CA GLU A 71 -3.57 7.43 -7.94
C GLU A 71 -4.95 6.96 -8.39
N LEU A 72 -5.40 5.77 -7.93
CA LEU A 72 -6.75 5.28 -8.21
C LEU A 72 -7.82 6.17 -7.57
N LEU A 73 -7.60 6.64 -6.33
CA LEU A 73 -8.50 7.58 -5.67
C LEU A 73 -8.55 8.92 -6.41
N SER A 74 -7.40 9.47 -6.81
CA SER A 74 -7.32 10.72 -7.57
C SER A 74 -8.02 10.62 -8.91
N TYR A 75 -7.82 9.51 -9.63
CA TYR A 75 -8.49 9.25 -10.90
C TYR A 75 -10.00 9.10 -10.71
N HIS A 76 -10.45 8.33 -9.71
CA HIS A 76 -11.87 8.19 -9.42
C HIS A 76 -12.53 9.53 -9.06
N ALA A 77 -11.90 10.31 -8.18
CA ALA A 77 -12.40 11.62 -7.78
C ALA A 77 -12.54 12.54 -9.01
N TYR A 78 -11.53 12.56 -9.88
CA TYR A 78 -11.56 13.31 -11.14
C TYR A 78 -12.74 12.90 -12.03
N GLN A 79 -12.99 11.60 -12.20
CA GLN A 79 -14.14 11.10 -12.96
C GLN A 79 -15.49 11.50 -12.36
N GLN A 80 -15.56 11.70 -11.05
CA GLN A 80 -16.77 12.15 -10.34
C GLN A 80 -16.88 13.68 -10.25
N GLY A 81 -15.90 14.44 -10.75
CA GLY A 81 -15.84 15.89 -10.57
C GLY A 81 -15.63 16.33 -9.11
N LYS A 82 -15.01 15.47 -8.29
CA LYS A 82 -14.74 15.68 -6.86
C LYS A 82 -13.24 15.80 -6.59
N SER A 83 -12.89 16.31 -5.42
CA SER A 83 -11.57 16.13 -4.80
C SER A 83 -11.49 14.81 -4.01
N VAL A 84 -10.28 14.29 -3.77
CA VAL A 84 -10.09 13.05 -2.99
C VAL A 84 -10.63 13.17 -1.56
N SER A 85 -10.60 14.36 -0.98
CA SER A 85 -11.14 14.65 0.36
C SER A 85 -12.66 14.58 0.45
N GLU A 86 -13.36 14.71 -0.68
CA GLU A 86 -14.82 14.61 -0.76
C GLU A 86 -15.30 13.17 -0.94
N LEU A 87 -14.40 12.23 -1.24
CA LEU A 87 -14.74 10.81 -1.34
C LEU A 87 -15.07 10.25 0.04
N ASP A 88 -16.24 9.67 0.18
CA ASP A 88 -16.63 9.01 1.41
C ASP A 88 -16.05 7.58 1.52
N GLN A 89 -16.28 6.93 2.67
CA GLN A 89 -15.79 5.58 2.92
C GLN A 89 -16.37 4.55 1.93
N ARG A 90 -17.60 4.75 1.44
CA ARG A 90 -18.28 3.86 0.50
C ARG A 90 -17.71 3.97 -0.91
N GLU A 91 -17.11 5.10 -1.27
CA GLU A 91 -16.36 5.28 -2.50
C GLU A 91 -14.94 4.71 -2.38
N ARG A 92 -14.27 4.91 -1.23
CA ARG A 92 -12.87 4.53 -1.00
C ARG A 92 -12.69 3.02 -0.81
N LEU A 93 -13.55 2.37 -0.02
CA LEU A 93 -13.40 0.95 0.30
C LEU A 93 -13.43 0.03 -0.93
N PRO A 94 -14.37 0.15 -1.88
CA PRO A 94 -14.36 -0.69 -3.06
C PRO A 94 -13.10 -0.52 -3.92
N ILE A 95 -12.54 0.69 -3.98
CA ILE A 95 -11.27 0.93 -4.70
C ILE A 95 -10.13 0.18 -4.02
N LEU A 96 -10.05 0.21 -2.68
CA LEU A 96 -9.05 -0.57 -1.96
C LEU A 96 -9.25 -2.07 -2.18
N THR A 97 -10.44 -2.59 -1.88
CA THR A 97 -10.69 -4.04 -1.81
C THR A 97 -10.75 -4.72 -3.18
N ASN A 98 -11.11 -4.01 -4.25
CA ASN A 98 -11.22 -4.62 -5.58
C ASN A 98 -9.96 -4.48 -6.41
N ASN A 99 -9.13 -3.47 -6.13
CA ASN A 99 -8.01 -3.11 -6.99
C ASN A 99 -6.63 -3.39 -6.40
N ILE A 100 -6.46 -3.38 -5.08
CA ILE A 100 -5.13 -3.42 -4.45
C ILE A 100 -4.85 -4.81 -3.87
N PHE A 101 -3.77 -5.44 -4.35
CA PHE A 101 -3.35 -6.77 -3.94
C PHE A 101 -1.85 -6.81 -3.66
N GLY A 102 -1.46 -7.57 -2.64
CA GLY A 102 -0.07 -7.69 -2.21
C GLY A 102 0.23 -9.08 -1.70
N VAL A 103 1.45 -9.54 -1.95
CA VAL A 103 2.00 -10.76 -1.32
C VAL A 103 3.35 -10.40 -0.73
N ASP A 104 3.64 -10.94 0.45
CA ASP A 104 4.98 -10.91 1.02
C ASP A 104 5.27 -12.20 1.80
N LEU A 105 6.55 -12.55 1.91
CA LEU A 105 6.98 -13.72 2.67
C LEU A 105 6.92 -13.48 4.19
N ASP A 106 7.20 -12.24 4.61
CA ASP A 106 7.20 -11.85 6.02
C ASP A 106 5.80 -11.41 6.47
N MET A 107 5.20 -12.17 7.39
CA MET A 107 3.91 -11.84 7.98
C MET A 107 3.90 -10.46 8.67
N GLN A 108 5.02 -10.03 9.25
CA GLN A 108 5.10 -8.70 9.86
C GLN A 108 4.98 -7.60 8.80
N ALA A 109 5.62 -7.79 7.64
CA ALA A 109 5.49 -6.87 6.51
C ALA A 109 4.05 -6.83 5.99
N VAL A 110 3.39 -7.99 5.85
CA VAL A 110 1.97 -8.11 5.49
C VAL A 110 1.07 -7.33 6.46
N GLU A 111 1.24 -7.49 7.77
CA GLU A 111 0.45 -6.77 8.78
C GLU A 111 0.68 -5.25 8.71
N ILE A 112 1.93 -4.82 8.53
CA ILE A 112 2.26 -3.40 8.35
C ILE A 112 1.61 -2.85 7.07
N ALA A 113 1.66 -3.58 5.97
CA ALA A 113 1.02 -3.17 4.71
C ALA A 113 -0.51 -3.04 4.88
N ARG A 114 -1.16 -4.03 5.51
CA ARG A 114 -2.59 -3.99 5.82
C ARG A 114 -2.93 -2.75 6.66
N LEU A 115 -2.21 -2.52 7.76
CA LEU A 115 -2.42 -1.36 8.62
C LEU A 115 -2.24 -0.05 7.86
N ASN A 116 -1.16 0.10 7.10
CA ASN A 116 -0.90 1.34 6.35
C ASN A 116 -1.98 1.64 5.30
N LEU A 117 -2.45 0.62 4.58
CA LEU A 117 -3.54 0.75 3.60
C LEU A 117 -4.86 1.13 4.28
N LEU A 118 -5.18 0.51 5.41
CA LEU A 118 -6.36 0.84 6.20
C LEU A 118 -6.30 2.28 6.72
N LEU A 119 -5.18 2.70 7.31
CA LEU A 119 -4.96 4.07 7.78
C LEU A 119 -5.08 5.09 6.64
N ARG A 120 -4.54 4.76 5.46
CA ARG A 120 -4.67 5.62 4.28
C ARG A 120 -6.11 5.71 3.77
N THR A 121 -6.91 4.69 4.00
CA THR A 121 -8.27 4.58 3.48
C THR A 121 -9.30 5.28 4.35
N LEU A 122 -9.07 5.38 5.66
CA LEU A 122 -9.98 6.06 6.60
C LEU A 122 -10.29 7.49 6.16
N ALA A 123 -11.56 7.77 5.83
CA ALA A 123 -12.09 9.12 5.68
C ALA A 123 -12.77 9.62 6.96
N ARG A 124 -13.38 8.71 7.73
CA ARG A 124 -14.08 8.98 9.00
C ARG A 124 -13.89 7.79 9.97
N ARG A 125 -14.31 7.94 11.22
CA ARG A 125 -14.31 6.85 12.22
C ARG A 125 -15.41 5.84 11.87
N GLU A 126 -15.08 4.89 11.01
CA GLU A 126 -15.97 3.80 10.59
C GLU A 126 -15.30 2.44 10.80
N THR A 127 -16.09 1.37 10.71
CA THR A 127 -15.57 0.00 10.76
C THR A 127 -14.74 -0.29 9.52
N LEU A 128 -13.55 -0.84 9.74
CA LEU A 128 -12.61 -1.18 8.67
C LEU A 128 -12.82 -2.61 8.21
N PRO A 129 -12.71 -2.91 6.90
CA PRO A 129 -12.77 -4.27 6.42
C PRO A 129 -11.51 -5.06 6.83
N SER A 130 -11.63 -6.38 6.78
CA SER A 130 -10.44 -7.23 6.73
C SER A 130 -9.77 -7.09 5.36
N LEU A 131 -8.44 -7.01 5.33
CA LEU A 131 -7.64 -7.08 4.11
C LEU A 131 -6.92 -8.43 3.96
N ALA A 132 -7.39 -9.47 4.66
CA ALA A 132 -6.79 -10.80 4.61
C ALA A 132 -6.79 -11.40 3.19
N ASP A 133 -7.76 -11.03 2.35
CA ASP A 133 -7.86 -11.50 0.97
C ASP A 133 -7.06 -10.66 -0.04
N ASN A 134 -6.77 -9.41 0.33
CA ASN A 134 -6.04 -8.47 -0.52
C ASN A 134 -4.54 -8.58 -0.35
N ILE A 135 -4.08 -8.59 0.91
CA ILE A 135 -2.66 -8.62 1.26
C ILE A 135 -2.41 -9.93 1.99
N ARG A 136 -1.61 -10.83 1.43
CA ARG A 136 -1.44 -12.20 1.94
C ARG A 136 0.01 -12.51 2.24
N GLN A 137 0.22 -13.33 3.27
CA GLN A 137 1.50 -14.02 3.39
C GLN A 137 1.55 -15.13 2.36
N GLY A 138 2.64 -15.21 1.61
CA GLY A 138 2.82 -16.25 0.62
C GLY A 138 4.23 -16.28 0.06
N ASN A 139 4.63 -17.45 -0.38
CA ASN A 139 5.68 -17.61 -1.38
C ASN A 139 5.00 -17.65 -2.76
N SER A 140 5.64 -17.03 -3.75
CA SER A 140 5.18 -17.05 -5.15
C SER A 140 4.90 -18.46 -5.65
#